data_AF-A0AAV6ARJ5-F1
#
_entry.id   AF-A0AAV6ARJ5-F1
#
_cell.length_a   1.000
_cell.length_b   1.000
_cell.length_c   1.000
_cell.angle_alpha   90.00
_cell.angle_beta   90.00
_cell.angle_gamma   90.00
#
_symmetry.space_group_name_H-M   'P 1'
#
loop_
_entity.id
_entity.type
_entity.pdbx_description
1 polymer ?
#
loop_
_entity_poly.entity_id
_entity_poly.type
_entity_poly.pdbx_seq_one_letter_code
_entity_poly.pdbx_strand_id
1 'polypeptide(L)'
;AHDSVPAIDLVFRLRDEGGINTSVSATQLTRRALIDRGVTHLVRASVHAFNTLDEIDRLVESLGRLASSARPSPTAIGRPLPT
;
A
#
# COMPACT_ATOMS: atom_id res chain seq x y z
N ALA A 1 5.15 8.96 -11.70
CA ALA A 1 4.71 7.57 -11.44
C ALA A 1 4.91 7.32 -9.95
N HIS A 2 3.90 6.81 -9.24
CA HIS A 2 4.14 6.31 -7.89
C HIS A 2 4.80 4.93 -8.04
N ASP A 3 5.87 4.66 -7.30
CA ASP A 3 6.45 3.32 -7.27
C ASP A 3 5.36 2.31 -6.88
N SER A 4 5.16 1.31 -7.73
CA SER A 4 4.16 0.28 -7.50
C SER A 4 4.71 -0.72 -6.48
N VAL A 5 4.07 -0.80 -5.31
CA VAL A 5 4.39 -1.83 -4.32
C VAL A 5 3.67 -3.13 -4.70
N PRO A 6 4.38 -4.28 -4.79
CA PRO A 6 3.73 -5.57 -5.00
C PRO A 6 2.69 -5.88 -3.93
N ALA A 7 1.55 -6.44 -4.33
CA ALA A 7 0.47 -6.75 -3.40
C ALA A 7 0.89 -7.77 -2.33
N ILE A 8 1.80 -8.69 -2.67
CA ILE A 8 2.34 -9.68 -1.72
C ILE A 8 3.12 -9.00 -0.59
N ASP A 9 3.91 -7.97 -0.89
CA ASP A 9 4.68 -7.21 0.10
C ASP A 9 3.75 -6.40 1.02
N LEU A 10 2.69 -5.83 0.45
CA LEU A 10 1.66 -5.15 1.24
C LEU A 10 0.95 -6.11 2.20
N VAL A 11 0.61 -7.32 1.74
CA VAL A 11 0.01 -8.33 2.62
C VAL A 11 0.96 -8.75 3.71
N PHE A 12 2.22 -9.02 3.39
CA PHE A 12 3.20 -9.42 4.41
C PHE A 12 3.31 -8.35 5.51
N ARG A 13 3.46 -7.08 5.14
CA ARG A 13 3.57 -5.98 6.11
C ARG A 13 2.28 -5.71 6.89
N LEU A 14 1.12 -5.84 6.27
CA LEU A 14 -0.15 -5.56 6.95
C LEU A 14 -0.64 -6.76 7.79
N ARG A 15 -0.60 -7.96 7.23
CA ARG A 15 -1.10 -9.17 7.89
C ARG A 15 -0.08 -9.76 8.85
N ASP A 16 1.14 -10.02 8.39
CA ASP A 16 2.13 -10.78 9.15
C ASP A 16 2.79 -9.89 10.22
N GLU A 17 3.19 -8.67 9.84
CA GLU A 17 3.82 -7.73 10.78
C GLU A 17 2.79 -6.89 11.56
N GLY A 18 1.71 -6.47 10.89
CA GLY A 18 0.69 -5.57 11.47
C GLY A 18 -0.45 -6.26 12.21
N GLY A 19 -0.61 -7.58 12.03
CA GLY A 19 -1.70 -8.36 12.61
C GLY A 19 -3.09 -7.99 12.08
N ILE A 20 -3.18 -7.48 10.84
CA ILE A 20 -4.43 -7.02 10.24
C ILE A 20 -4.96 -8.08 9.27
N ASN A 21 -6.24 -8.43 9.38
CA ASN A 21 -6.83 -9.35 8.43
C ASN A 21 -7.10 -8.67 7.09
N THR A 22 -6.30 -9.04 6.08
CA THR A 22 -6.39 -8.54 4.71
C THR A 22 -6.64 -9.67 3.69
N SER A 23 -7.40 -9.40 2.64
CA SER A 23 -7.52 -10.29 1.46
C SER A 23 -6.93 -9.64 0.22
N VAL A 24 -6.35 -10.45 -0.67
CA VAL A 24 -5.94 -10.01 -2.01
C VAL A 24 -7.01 -10.41 -3.02
N SER A 25 -7.26 -9.54 -3.99
CA SER A 25 -8.15 -9.85 -5.10
C SER A 25 -7.56 -9.27 -6.39
N ALA A 26 -7.67 -10.02 -7.49
CA ALA A 26 -7.32 -9.51 -8.80
C ALA A 26 -8.29 -8.39 -9.20
N THR A 27 -7.77 -7.25 -9.66
CA THR A 27 -8.57 -6.06 -9.96
C THR A 27 -9.55 -6.28 -11.11
N GLN A 28 -9.27 -7.28 -11.96
CA GLN A 28 -10.09 -7.69 -13.11
C GLN A 28 -11.54 -8.02 -12.72
N LEU A 29 -11.79 -8.36 -11.45
CA LEU A 29 -13.10 -8.77 -10.95
C LEU A 29 -13.90 -7.63 -10.30
N THR A 30 -13.35 -6.43 -10.12
CA THR A 30 -13.93 -5.46 -9.17
C THR A 30 -14.18 -4.04 -9.69
N ARG A 31 -13.31 -3.39 -10.50
CA ARG A 31 -13.56 -2.00 -10.97
C ARG A 31 -12.83 -1.63 -12.26
N ARG A 32 -13.58 -1.26 -13.32
CA ARG A 32 -13.05 -0.84 -14.64
C ARG A 32 -12.01 0.28 -14.56
N ALA A 33 -12.31 1.34 -13.80
CA ALA A 33 -11.43 2.50 -13.66
C ALA A 33 -10.04 2.19 -13.04
N LEU A 34 -9.90 1.08 -12.30
CA LEU A 34 -8.61 0.66 -11.75
C LEU A 34 -7.79 -0.13 -12.78
N ILE A 35 -8.49 -0.91 -13.63
CA ILE A 35 -7.89 -1.60 -14.77
C ILE A 35 -7.31 -0.56 -15.74
N ASP A 36 -8.07 0.50 -16.03
CA ASP A 36 -7.62 1.60 -16.90
C ASP A 36 -6.38 2.34 -16.35
N ARG A 37 -6.13 2.23 -15.04
CA ARG A 37 -4.96 2.77 -14.35
C ARG A 37 -3.81 1.77 -14.21
N GLY A 38 -3.93 0.58 -14.79
CA GLY A 38 -2.91 -0.48 -14.71
C GLY A 38 -2.82 -1.19 -13.36
N VAL A 39 -3.79 -1.02 -12.46
CA VAL A 39 -3.80 -1.69 -11.15
C VAL A 39 -4.18 -3.16 -11.34
N THR A 40 -3.26 -4.07 -11.04
CA THR A 40 -3.45 -5.51 -11.26
C THR A 40 -4.04 -6.26 -10.05
N HIS A 41 -3.76 -5.75 -8.84
CA HIS A 41 -4.21 -6.35 -7.59
C HIS A 41 -4.72 -5.31 -6.59
N LEU A 42 -5.64 -5.74 -5.73
CA LEU A 42 -6.15 -4.98 -4.59
C LEU A 42 -5.97 -5.75 -3.30
N VAL A 43 -5.47 -5.07 -2.28
CA VAL A 43 -5.46 -5.55 -0.89
C VAL A 43 -6.63 -4.90 -0.16
N ARG A 44 -7.47 -5.69 0.49
CA ARG A 44 -8.67 -5.23 1.20
C ARG A 44 -8.60 -5.62 2.66
N ALA A 45 -8.77 -4.66 3.55
CA ALA A 45 -9.06 -4.90 4.95
C ALA A 45 -10.55 -4.62 5.20
N SER A 46 -11.27 -5.56 5.79
CA SER A 46 -12.68 -5.39 6.12
C SER A 46 -12.82 -4.86 7.54
N VAL A 47 -13.35 -3.64 7.64
CA VAL A 47 -13.43 -2.82 8.86
C VAL A 47 -14.37 -3.41 9.93
N HIS A 48 -15.38 -4.22 9.56
CA HIS A 48 -16.41 -4.65 10.53
C HIS A 48 -16.75 -6.14 10.53
N ALA A 49 -16.09 -6.94 9.67
CA ALA A 49 -16.37 -8.37 9.58
C ALA A 49 -15.23 -9.26 10.09
N PHE A 50 -13.99 -8.75 10.01
CA PHE A 50 -12.80 -9.57 10.22
C PHE A 50 -11.68 -8.84 10.98
N ASN A 51 -11.91 -7.59 11.37
CA ASN A 51 -11.00 -6.78 12.17
C ASN A 51 -11.78 -6.09 13.29
N THR A 52 -11.17 -5.99 14.46
CA THR A 52 -11.58 -5.21 15.62
C THR A 52 -11.23 -3.73 15.45
N LEU A 53 -11.75 -2.86 16.32
CA LEU A 53 -11.39 -1.42 16.32
C LEU A 53 -9.89 -1.21 16.52
N ASP A 54 -9.27 -1.92 17.47
CA ASP A 54 -7.83 -1.82 17.72
C ASP A 54 -6.98 -2.28 16.52
N GLU A 55 -7.48 -3.25 15.74
CA GLU A 55 -6.82 -3.69 14.50
C GLU A 55 -6.96 -2.66 13.38
N ILE A 56 -8.04 -1.87 13.37
CA ILE A 56 -8.21 -0.76 12.42
C ILE A 56 -7.26 0.39 12.77
N ASP A 57 -7.09 0.70 14.05
CA ASP A 57 -6.14 1.73 14.47
C ASP A 57 -4.71 1.33 14.07
N ARG A 58 -4.35 0.06 14.26
CA ARG A 58 -3.08 -0.50 13.77
C ARG A 58 -2.95 -0.47 12.25
N LEU A 59 -4.04 -0.67 11.52
CA LEU A 59 -4.07 -0.51 10.06
C LEU A 59 -3.74 0.92 9.65
N VAL A 60 -4.36 1.93 10.29
CA VAL A 60 -4.08 3.34 10.01
C VAL A 60 -2.61 3.65 10.25
N GLU A 61 -2.05 3.22 11.39
CA GLU A 61 -0.65 3.42 11.71
C GLU A 61 0.29 2.76 10.68
N SER A 62 0.00 1.52 10.32
CA SER A 62 0.80 0.75 9.36
C SER A 62 0.77 1.37 7.96
N LEU A 63 -0.39 1.86 7.52
CA LEU A 63 -0.50 2.61 6.26
C LEU A 63 0.29 3.93 6.30
N GLY A 64 0.30 4.65 7.43
CA GLY A 64 1.11 5.85 7.61
C GLY A 64 2.61 5.59 7.45
N ARG A 65 3.10 4.49 8.04
CA ARG A 65 4.50 4.04 7.90
C ARG A 65 4.83 3.68 6.46
N LEU A 66 3.97 2.92 5.78
CA LEU A 66 4.15 2.54 4.37
C LEU A 66 4.20 3.77 3.46
N ALA A 67 3.27 4.71 3.60
CA ALA A 67 3.22 5.93 2.80
C ALA A 67 4.43 6.85 3.01
N SER A 68 5.00 6.84 4.22
CA SER A 68 6.21 7.61 4.55
C SER A 68 7.47 6.94 3.98
N SER A 69 7.53 5.60 3.97
CA SER A 69 8.64 4.84 3.38
C SER A 69 8.70 4.92 1.85
N ALA A 70 7.56 5.09 1.20
CA ALA A 70 7.43 5.16 -0.26
C ALA A 70 7.69 6.56 -0.83
N ARG A 71 7.89 7.59 0.01
CA ARG A 71 8.16 8.95 -0.43
C ARG A 71 9.68 9.15 -0.51
N PRO A 72 10.30 9.27 -1.69
CA PRO A 72 11.72 9.65 -1.75
C PRO A 72 11.91 11.03 -1.12
N SER A 73 12.96 11.18 -0.33
CA SER A 73 13.37 12.44 0.28
C SER A 73 13.58 13.51 -0.81
N PRO A 74 13.14 14.77 -0.64
CA PRO A 74 13.26 15.82 -1.67
C PRO A 74 14.70 16.37 -1.83
N THR A 75 15.74 15.55 -1.63
CA THR A 75 17.14 16.01 -1.66
C THR A 75 17.98 15.19 -2.65
N ALA A 76 17.86 15.51 -3.95
CA ALA A 76 18.88 15.25 -4.96
C ALA A 76 18.58 16.00 -6.28
N ILE A 77 18.28 17.31 -6.21
CA ILE A 77 18.28 18.18 -7.40
C ILE A 77 19.29 19.29 -7.14
N GLY A 78 20.57 19.01 -7.40
CA GLY A 78 21.61 19.99 -7.12
C GLY A 78 23.00 19.39 -7.07
N ARG A 79 23.50 18.87 -8.19
CA ARG A 79 24.94 18.84 -8.42
C ARG A 79 25.22 19.38 -9.82
N PRO A 80 25.91 20.53 -9.98
CA PRO A 80 26.28 21.02 -11.30
C PRO A 80 27.32 20.08 -11.94
N LEU A 81 27.22 19.96 -13.26
CA LEU A 81 28.16 19.24 -14.12
C LEU A 81 29.53 19.96 -14.09
N PRO A 82 30.66 19.28 -13.87
CA PRO A 82 31.97 19.92 -14.01
C PRO A 82 32.20 20.31 -15.48
N THR A 83 32.65 21.55 -15.67
CA THR A 83 33.11 22.13 -16.94
C THR A 83 34.31 21.41 -17.51
#